data_AF-A0A1V5ZNH1-F1
#
_entry.id   AF-A0A1V5ZNH1-F1
#
_cell.length_a   1.000
_cell.length_b   1.000
_cell.length_c   1.000
_cell.angle_alpha   90.00
_cell.angle_beta   90.00
_cell.angle_gamma   90.00
#
_symmetry.space_group_name_H-M   'P 1'
#
loop_
_entity.id
_entity.type
_entity.pdbx_description
1 polymer ?
#
loop_
_entity_poly.entity_id
_entity_poly.type
_entity_poly.pdbx_seq_one_letter_code
_entity_poly.pdbx_strand_id
1 'polypeptide(L)'
;MASNVNGTGYTSQRTGTTIYVSRFGDNTDGRTWATAFTTVQAGLDAIPDNGGGHRIIVRPDTYMEANLHPAFPGAEGSYNLFDVDFDGSLGSGAAGYAVLDASDPKKGMQSIDYWQVPRSSVEYPGVEWDRWIIRHVYATGGDAGLFWDNDTTPFSVIVEDSVGIGRAFGGGAGNVLPREGEPMIWRRCCLWSLDWWGDTAGAYCRAENTAPRDEPDFVFEDCTLVGPQCALKSGNPGFSTYSRIRVERCRLIVLNFSQPRGTPSDGIIQSVIEGKYLHVDLEDTTMMGYKVFGVREKKETVDQIGYTTKGCVQAYVQFEQEVPKGIQPMGHWPADVFEYIKPPSPPAPATPSARRPVLRSAESVENHVCELTPVVWKGRLCHMTCVRPVAADTARGLYLRLSDVETGAELARFAEGYSLASAFVWKDTFYAFASRHGDGTWNDVTLFKSSDLTNWTQKVVIEQEGAEHLFNTSVCAAPDGFVMAYESDDPAYVPFTIKYAVSADLENWKKMPDAIFGPERYAACPCIRFADGWFYQLYLEHRTPRWFFETQIARSKDLKTWHLSPMNPVLTPEGLDEGNNASDPEIVEFAWKTYLYYAVGDQLTWTRLKRKTYDGPMADFFAGWWAGS
;
A
#
# COMPACT_ATOMS: atom_id res chain seq x y z
N MET A 1 -33.85 20.36 -6.94
CA MET A 1 -32.38 20.48 -7.02
C MET A 1 -31.80 19.33 -6.23
N ALA A 2 -31.54 18.20 -6.89
CA ALA A 2 -30.92 17.04 -6.27
C ALA A 2 -29.42 17.29 -6.16
N SER A 3 -28.83 17.03 -5.00
CA SER A 3 -27.41 17.20 -4.71
C SER A 3 -26.57 16.31 -5.63
N ASN A 4 -25.60 16.93 -6.31
CA ASN A 4 -24.55 16.25 -7.09
C ASN A 4 -23.69 15.39 -6.17
N VAL A 5 -23.91 14.07 -6.17
CA VAL A 5 -23.09 13.11 -5.40
C VAL A 5 -21.80 12.71 -6.15
N ASN A 6 -21.65 13.07 -7.43
CA ASN A 6 -20.58 12.49 -8.26
C ASN A 6 -19.31 13.32 -8.44
N GLY A 7 -19.23 14.59 -7.99
CA GLY A 7 -17.99 15.40 -8.00
C GLY A 7 -17.33 15.70 -9.37
N THR A 8 -17.66 14.97 -10.43
CA THR A 8 -17.04 15.01 -11.77
C THR A 8 -17.64 16.04 -12.69
N GLY A 9 -18.89 16.43 -12.45
CA GLY A 9 -19.73 17.08 -13.45
C GLY A 9 -20.25 16.14 -14.56
N TYR A 10 -19.88 14.85 -14.51
CA TYR A 10 -20.30 13.84 -15.49
C TYR A 10 -21.27 12.84 -14.84
N THR A 11 -22.49 12.78 -15.36
CA THR A 11 -23.48 11.76 -14.98
C THR A 11 -23.64 10.82 -16.16
N SER A 12 -23.24 9.55 -15.98
CA SER A 12 -23.36 8.55 -17.03
C SER A 12 -24.82 8.37 -17.45
N GLN A 13 -25.08 8.40 -18.76
CA GLN A 13 -26.42 8.14 -19.32
C GLN A 13 -26.81 6.66 -19.25
N ARG A 14 -25.81 5.77 -19.13
CA ARG A 14 -25.97 4.32 -18.94
C ARG A 14 -25.36 3.88 -17.61
N THR A 15 -26.01 2.93 -16.94
CA THR A 15 -25.38 2.17 -15.84
C THR A 15 -24.91 0.83 -16.37
N GLY A 16 -23.59 0.62 -16.41
CA GLY A 16 -22.97 -0.64 -16.77
C GLY A 16 -22.77 -1.56 -15.56
N THR A 17 -21.96 -2.59 -15.77
CA THR A 17 -21.53 -3.54 -14.72
C THR A 17 -20.58 -2.85 -13.72
N THR A 18 -20.73 -3.18 -12.42
CA THR A 18 -19.72 -2.90 -11.38
C THR A 18 -18.89 -4.16 -11.12
N ILE A 19 -17.57 -4.01 -11.16
CA ILE A 19 -16.56 -5.04 -10.88
C ILE A 19 -15.77 -4.61 -9.64
N TYR A 20 -15.52 -5.54 -8.72
CA TYR A 20 -14.72 -5.35 -7.52
C TYR A 20 -13.35 -6.02 -7.67
N VAL A 21 -12.32 -5.34 -7.20
CA VAL A 21 -10.95 -5.84 -7.14
C VAL A 21 -10.44 -5.79 -5.71
N SER A 22 -10.03 -6.94 -5.18
CA SER A 22 -9.50 -7.10 -3.83
C SER A 22 -8.64 -8.36 -3.79
N ARG A 23 -7.47 -8.26 -3.16
CA ARG A 23 -6.58 -9.41 -2.93
C ARG A 23 -7.20 -10.49 -2.04
N PHE A 24 -8.28 -10.16 -1.32
CA PHE A 24 -9.04 -11.10 -0.47
C PHE A 24 -10.24 -11.73 -1.17
N GLY A 25 -10.49 -11.37 -2.44
CA GLY A 25 -11.53 -12.02 -3.22
C GLY A 25 -11.15 -13.44 -3.61
N ASP A 26 -12.16 -14.26 -3.90
CA ASP A 26 -11.98 -15.64 -4.40
C ASP A 26 -11.60 -15.72 -5.90
N ASN A 27 -11.49 -14.56 -6.55
CA ASN A 27 -11.11 -14.40 -7.95
C ASN A 27 -12.08 -15.05 -8.96
N THR A 28 -13.38 -15.03 -8.69
CA THR A 28 -14.41 -15.64 -9.57
C THR A 28 -15.04 -14.68 -10.57
N ASP A 29 -15.96 -13.81 -10.15
CA ASP A 29 -16.80 -13.00 -11.05
C ASP A 29 -16.74 -11.49 -10.84
N GLY A 30 -16.09 -11.05 -9.77
CA GLY A 30 -15.92 -9.64 -9.45
C GLY A 30 -17.21 -8.93 -9.03
N ARG A 31 -18.31 -9.60 -8.73
CA ARG A 31 -19.62 -8.96 -8.45
C ARG A 31 -19.80 -8.49 -7.01
N THR A 32 -18.97 -8.98 -6.10
CA THR A 32 -18.94 -8.60 -4.68
C THR A 32 -17.51 -8.53 -4.19
N TRP A 33 -17.27 -7.99 -2.98
CA TRP A 33 -15.93 -8.06 -2.35
C TRP A 33 -15.46 -9.49 -2.13
N ALA A 34 -16.37 -10.43 -1.82
CA ALA A 34 -16.04 -11.84 -1.63
C ALA A 34 -15.64 -12.51 -2.95
N THR A 35 -16.30 -12.13 -4.05
CA THR A 35 -16.04 -12.68 -5.38
C THR A 35 -15.08 -11.83 -6.22
N ALA A 36 -14.44 -10.84 -5.59
CA ALA A 36 -13.59 -9.86 -6.25
C ALA A 36 -12.41 -10.51 -7.00
N PHE A 37 -11.99 -9.89 -8.10
CA PHE A 37 -10.75 -10.27 -8.75
C PHE A 37 -9.54 -9.88 -7.89
N THR A 38 -8.48 -10.68 -7.90
CA THR A 38 -7.30 -10.44 -7.06
C THR A 38 -6.28 -9.50 -7.70
N THR A 39 -6.42 -9.22 -8.99
CA THR A 39 -5.59 -8.27 -9.75
C THR A 39 -6.44 -7.21 -10.43
N VAL A 40 -5.86 -6.03 -10.63
CA VAL A 40 -6.50 -4.90 -11.30
C VAL A 40 -6.71 -5.23 -12.79
N GLN A 41 -5.74 -5.87 -13.44
CA GLN A 41 -5.88 -6.26 -14.85
C GLN A 41 -7.06 -7.22 -15.04
N ALA A 42 -7.26 -8.22 -14.17
CA ALA A 42 -8.41 -9.13 -14.29
C ALA A 42 -9.75 -8.39 -14.14
N GLY A 43 -9.82 -7.37 -13.28
CA GLY A 43 -11.00 -6.51 -13.18
C GLY A 43 -11.25 -5.68 -14.44
N LEU A 44 -10.19 -5.17 -15.07
CA LEU A 44 -10.23 -4.45 -16.35
C LEU A 44 -10.66 -5.33 -17.53
N ASP A 45 -10.22 -6.59 -17.54
CA ASP A 45 -10.57 -7.59 -18.56
C ASP A 45 -12.05 -8.04 -18.45
N ALA A 46 -12.65 -7.93 -17.26
CA ALA A 46 -14.01 -8.36 -16.98
C ALA A 46 -15.10 -7.37 -17.46
N ILE A 47 -14.72 -6.23 -18.03
CA ILE A 47 -15.68 -5.32 -18.66
C ILE A 47 -16.32 -6.01 -19.88
N PRO A 48 -17.66 -6.09 -19.98
CA PRO A 48 -18.31 -6.98 -20.94
C PRO A 48 -18.51 -6.38 -22.34
N ASP A 49 -18.50 -5.06 -22.49
CA ASP A 49 -18.83 -4.36 -23.73
C ASP A 49 -18.29 -2.92 -23.76
N ASN A 50 -18.40 -2.26 -24.91
CA ASN A 50 -17.97 -0.87 -25.15
C ASN A 50 -19.10 0.17 -25.00
N GLY A 51 -20.22 -0.17 -24.36
CA GLY A 51 -21.35 0.75 -24.21
C GLY A 51 -21.15 1.82 -23.13
N GLY A 52 -20.03 1.79 -22.40
CA GLY A 52 -19.71 2.78 -21.37
C GLY A 52 -20.52 2.65 -20.06
N GLY A 53 -20.18 3.46 -19.06
CA GLY A 53 -20.87 3.47 -17.76
C GLY A 53 -20.54 2.29 -16.84
N HIS A 54 -19.53 1.48 -17.17
CA HIS A 54 -19.02 0.42 -16.31
C HIS A 54 -18.21 0.99 -15.15
N ARG A 55 -18.07 0.23 -14.06
CA ARG A 55 -17.35 0.64 -12.86
C ARG A 55 -16.38 -0.46 -12.43
N ILE A 56 -15.16 -0.09 -12.11
CA ILE A 56 -14.19 -0.93 -11.41
C ILE A 56 -13.94 -0.24 -10.06
N ILE A 57 -14.21 -0.97 -8.98
CA ILE A 57 -14.06 -0.49 -7.61
C ILE A 57 -12.96 -1.31 -6.95
N VAL A 58 -11.86 -0.65 -6.61
CA VAL A 58 -10.68 -1.30 -6.05
C VAL A 58 -10.63 -1.08 -4.54
N ARG A 59 -10.26 -2.12 -3.79
CA ARG A 59 -9.94 -2.01 -2.37
C ARG A 59 -8.62 -1.26 -2.18
N PRO A 60 -8.51 -0.29 -1.25
CA PRO A 60 -7.22 0.31 -0.91
C PRO A 60 -6.17 -0.73 -0.50
N ASP A 61 -5.07 -0.83 -1.28
CA ASP A 61 -3.92 -1.70 -1.03
C ASP A 61 -2.71 -1.31 -1.92
N THR A 62 -1.59 -1.98 -1.67
CA THR A 62 -0.53 -2.38 -2.60
C THR A 62 -0.98 -3.08 -3.89
N TYR A 63 -0.71 -2.67 -5.12
CA TYR A 63 -0.85 -3.54 -6.31
C TYR A 63 0.40 -3.42 -7.19
N MET A 64 1.16 -4.51 -7.32
CA MET A 64 2.39 -4.54 -8.13
C MET A 64 2.05 -4.90 -9.58
N GLU A 65 1.45 -3.95 -10.30
CA GLU A 65 0.97 -4.13 -11.67
C GLU A 65 1.39 -2.94 -12.54
N ALA A 66 1.79 -3.24 -13.77
CA ALA A 66 2.19 -2.27 -14.78
C ALA A 66 1.48 -2.59 -16.10
N ASN A 67 1.45 -1.63 -17.02
CA ASN A 67 0.87 -1.76 -18.35
C ASN A 67 -0.59 -2.25 -18.32
N LEU A 68 -1.38 -1.67 -17.42
CA LEU A 68 -2.80 -1.91 -17.29
C LEU A 68 -3.56 -1.37 -18.51
N HIS A 69 -4.50 -2.17 -19.01
CA HIS A 69 -5.34 -1.80 -20.15
C HIS A 69 -6.77 -2.32 -19.94
N PRO A 70 -7.81 -1.49 -20.12
CA PRO A 70 -9.18 -1.97 -20.11
C PRO A 70 -9.52 -2.76 -21.37
N ALA A 71 -10.43 -3.73 -21.26
CA ALA A 71 -10.92 -4.47 -22.43
C ALA A 71 -11.68 -3.57 -23.42
N PHE A 72 -12.31 -2.49 -22.93
CA PHE A 72 -13.12 -1.58 -23.74
C PHE A 72 -13.02 -0.12 -23.27
N PRO A 73 -13.09 0.85 -24.20
CA PRO A 73 -13.24 2.26 -23.86
C PRO A 73 -14.62 2.57 -23.28
N GLY A 74 -14.78 3.77 -22.75
CA GLY A 74 -16.09 4.33 -22.45
C GLY A 74 -16.86 4.71 -23.72
N ALA A 75 -18.07 5.23 -23.54
CA ALA A 75 -18.90 5.71 -24.63
C ALA A 75 -19.26 7.19 -24.45
N GLU A 76 -19.63 7.86 -25.55
CA GLU A 76 -20.17 9.22 -25.49
C GLU A 76 -21.38 9.26 -24.55
N GLY A 77 -21.43 10.26 -23.66
CA GLY A 77 -22.44 10.36 -22.62
C GLY A 77 -22.29 9.36 -21.46
N SER A 78 -21.40 8.36 -21.53
CA SER A 78 -21.27 7.27 -20.57
C SER A 78 -19.83 6.84 -20.34
N TYR A 79 -19.05 7.66 -19.62
CA TYR A 79 -17.68 7.31 -19.27
C TYR A 79 -17.64 6.08 -18.35
N ASN A 80 -16.63 5.22 -18.53
CA ASN A 80 -16.34 4.18 -17.54
C ASN A 80 -15.66 4.81 -16.32
N LEU A 81 -15.76 4.16 -15.16
CA LEU A 81 -15.18 4.63 -13.91
C LEU A 81 -14.23 3.59 -13.33
N PHE A 82 -13.00 4.01 -13.06
CA PHE A 82 -12.06 3.33 -12.18
C PHE A 82 -11.99 4.14 -10.89
N ASP A 83 -12.49 3.59 -9.79
CA ASP A 83 -12.50 4.25 -8.47
C ASP A 83 -11.97 3.30 -7.39
N VAL A 84 -11.61 3.88 -6.25
CA VAL A 84 -11.18 3.14 -5.07
C VAL A 84 -12.22 3.35 -3.97
N ASP A 85 -12.42 2.36 -3.10
CA ASP A 85 -13.16 2.53 -1.85
C ASP A 85 -12.38 3.41 -0.85
N PHE A 86 -12.17 4.66 -1.25
CA PHE A 86 -11.18 5.58 -0.67
C PHE A 86 -11.49 5.95 0.78
N ASP A 87 -12.76 6.04 1.15
CA ASP A 87 -13.21 6.33 2.51
C ASP A 87 -13.73 5.08 3.26
N GLY A 88 -13.66 3.91 2.62
CA GLY A 88 -14.14 2.63 3.15
C GLY A 88 -15.66 2.48 3.19
N SER A 89 -16.43 3.44 2.66
CA SER A 89 -17.90 3.42 2.72
C SER A 89 -18.54 2.32 1.88
N LEU A 90 -17.82 1.76 0.90
CA LEU A 90 -18.29 0.67 0.06
C LEU A 90 -18.05 -0.71 0.69
N GLY A 91 -17.41 -0.79 1.86
CA GLY A 91 -17.30 -2.01 2.65
C GLY A 91 -16.13 -2.91 2.26
N SER A 92 -15.08 -2.38 1.64
CA SER A 92 -13.86 -3.15 1.32
C SER A 92 -13.03 -3.55 2.54
N GLY A 93 -13.32 -2.95 3.70
CA GLY A 93 -12.55 -3.11 4.94
C GLY A 93 -11.29 -2.25 5.03
N ALA A 94 -11.01 -1.40 4.03
CA ALA A 94 -9.88 -0.47 4.04
C ALA A 94 -10.30 0.93 3.56
N ALA A 95 -9.44 1.92 3.81
CA ALA A 95 -9.58 3.28 3.31
C ALA A 95 -8.20 3.78 2.83
N GLY A 96 -8.21 4.70 1.87
CA GLY A 96 -7.02 5.29 1.25
C GLY A 96 -6.90 5.01 -0.24
N TYR A 97 -5.73 5.26 -0.79
CA TYR A 97 -5.46 5.04 -2.21
C TYR A 97 -5.32 3.55 -2.55
N ALA A 98 -5.63 3.19 -3.78
CA ALA A 98 -5.03 2.02 -4.40
C ALA A 98 -3.66 2.44 -4.96
N VAL A 99 -2.59 1.87 -4.44
CA VAL A 99 -1.23 2.11 -4.93
C VAL A 99 -0.95 1.14 -6.08
N LEU A 100 -0.91 1.66 -7.30
CA LEU A 100 -0.53 0.93 -8.50
C LEU A 100 0.96 1.16 -8.75
N ASP A 101 1.78 0.17 -8.42
CA ASP A 101 3.24 0.26 -8.45
C ASP A 101 3.79 -0.58 -9.60
N ALA A 102 4.30 0.11 -10.62
CA ALA A 102 4.90 -0.50 -11.81
C ALA A 102 6.34 -0.99 -11.58
N SER A 103 6.88 -0.91 -10.37
CA SER A 103 8.25 -1.34 -10.08
C SER A 103 8.45 -2.85 -10.28
N ASP A 104 9.68 -3.25 -10.58
CA ASP A 104 10.10 -4.64 -10.40
C ASP A 104 10.12 -4.94 -8.88
N PRO A 105 9.38 -5.95 -8.39
CA PRO A 105 9.28 -6.24 -6.96
C PRO A 105 10.62 -6.58 -6.28
N LYS A 106 11.66 -6.93 -7.05
CA LYS A 106 13.00 -7.26 -6.58
C LYS A 106 14.02 -6.15 -6.87
N LYS A 107 13.89 -5.47 -8.01
CA LYS A 107 14.89 -4.48 -8.49
C LYS A 107 14.49 -3.03 -8.26
N GLY A 108 13.23 -2.77 -7.92
CA GLY A 108 12.69 -1.43 -7.73
C GLY A 108 12.24 -0.76 -9.02
N MET A 109 12.28 0.57 -9.03
CA MET A 109 11.71 1.43 -10.07
C MET A 109 12.15 1.04 -11.48
N GLN A 110 11.18 0.79 -12.36
CA GLN A 110 11.41 0.49 -13.78
C GLN A 110 11.37 1.78 -14.60
N SER A 111 12.51 2.46 -14.60
CA SER A 111 12.77 3.69 -15.35
C SER A 111 13.05 3.41 -16.85
N ILE A 112 12.08 2.83 -17.56
CA ILE A 112 12.20 2.43 -18.98
C ILE A 112 11.06 3.04 -19.77
N ASP A 113 11.33 3.74 -20.88
CA ASP A 113 10.30 4.33 -21.73
C ASP A 113 9.12 3.38 -21.98
N TYR A 114 7.90 3.91 -21.81
CA TYR A 114 6.63 3.20 -21.97
C TYR A 114 6.33 2.12 -20.92
N TRP A 115 7.20 1.91 -19.93
CA TRP A 115 6.89 1.06 -18.78
C TRP A 115 6.25 1.87 -17.66
N GLN A 116 4.93 1.80 -17.52
CA GLN A 116 4.19 2.65 -16.58
C GLN A 116 2.89 1.98 -16.14
N VAL A 117 2.04 2.67 -15.37
CA VAL A 117 0.78 2.08 -14.88
C VAL A 117 -0.24 1.91 -16.02
N PRO A 118 -0.73 2.96 -16.72
CA PRO A 118 -1.51 2.76 -17.94
C PRO A 118 -0.62 2.27 -19.07
N ARG A 119 -1.00 1.19 -19.75
CA ARG A 119 -0.31 0.78 -20.96
C ARG A 119 -0.44 1.87 -22.02
N SER A 120 0.68 2.46 -22.41
CA SER A 120 0.77 3.21 -23.65
C SER A 120 2.19 3.16 -24.19
N SER A 121 2.35 2.64 -25.40
CA SER A 121 3.60 2.59 -26.16
C SER A 121 3.34 2.88 -27.62
N VAL A 122 4.40 3.04 -28.41
CA VAL A 122 4.29 3.27 -29.86
C VAL A 122 3.47 2.17 -30.55
N GLU A 123 3.61 0.92 -30.11
CA GLU A 123 2.89 -0.23 -30.67
C GLU A 123 1.51 -0.47 -30.03
N TYR A 124 1.24 0.16 -28.89
CA TYR A 124 0.01 -0.01 -28.10
C TYR A 124 -0.44 1.37 -27.62
N PRO A 125 -1.06 2.20 -28.48
CA PRO A 125 -1.55 3.50 -28.06
C PRO A 125 -2.61 3.31 -26.97
N GLY A 126 -2.64 4.18 -25.97
CA GLY A 126 -3.52 4.06 -24.80
C GLY A 126 -5.01 4.32 -25.06
N VAL A 127 -5.50 4.06 -26.27
CA VAL A 127 -6.84 4.43 -26.74
C VAL A 127 -7.96 3.69 -26.03
N GLU A 128 -7.69 2.52 -25.44
CA GLU A 128 -8.70 1.81 -24.66
C GLU A 128 -9.09 2.56 -23.38
N TRP A 129 -8.25 3.50 -22.92
CA TRP A 129 -8.56 4.40 -21.82
C TRP A 129 -9.41 5.61 -22.23
N ASP A 130 -9.83 5.71 -23.49
CA ASP A 130 -10.71 6.77 -23.93
C ASP A 130 -12.05 6.73 -23.17
N ARG A 131 -12.48 7.91 -22.72
CA ARG A 131 -13.69 8.14 -21.91
C ARG A 131 -13.71 7.33 -20.61
N TRP A 132 -12.58 7.31 -19.91
CA TRP A 132 -12.49 6.84 -18.54
C TRP A 132 -12.41 7.99 -17.54
N ILE A 133 -13.03 7.78 -16.38
CA ILE A 133 -12.83 8.55 -15.16
C ILE A 133 -11.96 7.69 -14.24
N ILE A 134 -10.84 8.22 -13.77
CA ILE A 134 -9.92 7.55 -12.85
C ILE A 134 -9.85 8.37 -11.57
N ARG A 135 -10.12 7.73 -10.42
CA ARG A 135 -10.17 8.41 -9.14
C ARG A 135 -9.49 7.63 -8.03
N HIS A 136 -8.87 8.37 -7.09
CA HIS A 136 -8.25 7.84 -5.88
C HIS A 136 -7.13 6.82 -6.13
N VAL A 137 -6.46 6.95 -7.27
CA VAL A 137 -5.33 6.10 -7.65
C VAL A 137 -4.01 6.77 -7.27
N TYR A 138 -3.06 5.97 -6.78
CA TYR A 138 -1.67 6.37 -6.61
C TYR A 138 -0.81 5.56 -7.58
N ALA A 139 -0.50 6.12 -8.76
CA ALA A 139 0.29 5.46 -9.79
C ALA A 139 1.78 5.83 -9.66
N THR A 140 2.67 4.83 -9.58
CA THR A 140 4.10 5.03 -9.35
C THR A 140 4.97 3.89 -9.90
N GLY A 141 6.29 3.98 -9.74
CA GLY A 141 7.23 2.86 -9.94
C GLY A 141 7.73 2.66 -11.36
N GLY A 142 7.26 3.48 -12.31
CA GLY A 142 7.60 3.39 -13.73
C GLY A 142 8.09 4.69 -14.35
N ASP A 143 8.11 4.70 -15.67
CA ASP A 143 8.43 5.83 -16.52
C ASP A 143 7.47 6.99 -16.37
N ALA A 144 6.17 6.69 -16.28
CA ALA A 144 5.13 7.67 -15.98
C ALA A 144 4.19 7.22 -14.87
N GLY A 145 3.50 8.20 -14.28
CA GLY A 145 2.36 7.99 -13.40
C GLY A 145 1.06 7.81 -14.20
N LEU A 146 0.22 8.86 -14.21
CA LEU A 146 -1.09 8.87 -14.89
C LEU A 146 -1.00 9.59 -16.24
N PHE A 147 -0.25 8.97 -17.16
CA PHE A 147 0.07 9.49 -18.48
C PHE A 147 -0.37 8.54 -19.59
N TRP A 148 -0.84 9.10 -20.72
CA TRP A 148 -1.23 8.35 -21.90
C TRP A 148 -0.54 8.87 -23.16
N ASP A 149 0.18 7.98 -23.85
CA ASP A 149 0.64 8.24 -25.21
C ASP A 149 -0.26 7.54 -26.23
N ASN A 150 -0.66 8.25 -27.27
CA ASN A 150 -1.61 7.77 -28.27
C ASN A 150 -1.02 7.85 -29.70
N ASP A 151 -1.86 7.62 -30.70
CA ASP A 151 -1.52 7.58 -32.13
C ASP A 151 -2.28 8.64 -32.95
N THR A 152 -2.58 9.79 -32.33
CA THR A 152 -3.34 10.92 -32.91
C THR A 152 -4.83 10.64 -33.11
N THR A 153 -5.38 9.70 -32.35
CA THR A 153 -6.81 9.42 -32.30
C THR A 153 -7.55 10.38 -31.35
N PRO A 154 -8.86 10.60 -31.55
CA PRO A 154 -9.69 11.35 -30.61
C PRO A 154 -9.66 10.69 -29.22
N PHE A 155 -9.33 11.46 -28.18
CA PHE A 155 -9.12 10.92 -26.84
C PHE A 155 -9.56 11.91 -25.76
N SER A 156 -10.21 11.39 -24.72
CA SER A 156 -10.60 12.15 -23.53
C SER A 156 -10.47 11.26 -22.29
N VAL A 157 -9.93 11.81 -21.21
CA VAL A 157 -9.83 11.13 -19.90
C VAL A 157 -10.07 12.16 -18.79
N ILE A 158 -10.64 11.71 -17.68
CA ILE A 158 -10.81 12.52 -16.48
C ILE A 158 -10.08 11.82 -15.34
N VAL A 159 -9.16 12.51 -14.70
CA VAL A 159 -8.41 12.03 -13.55
C VAL A 159 -8.71 12.92 -12.36
N GLU A 160 -9.16 12.35 -11.25
CA GLU A 160 -9.55 13.09 -10.07
C GLU A 160 -8.90 12.55 -8.80
N ASP A 161 -8.57 13.42 -7.85
CA ASP A 161 -8.19 13.03 -6.48
C ASP A 161 -7.08 11.98 -6.45
N SER A 162 -6.13 12.06 -7.39
CA SER A 162 -5.16 11.00 -7.66
C SER A 162 -3.73 11.50 -7.63
N VAL A 163 -2.80 10.58 -7.45
CA VAL A 163 -1.36 10.82 -7.41
C VAL A 163 -0.72 10.09 -8.58
N GLY A 164 0.11 10.81 -9.35
CA GLY A 164 0.88 10.24 -10.44
C GLY A 164 2.35 10.60 -10.26
N ILE A 165 3.22 9.61 -10.09
CA ILE A 165 4.66 9.80 -9.96
C ILE A 165 5.36 8.94 -11.01
N GLY A 166 6.06 9.60 -11.94
CA GLY A 166 6.84 8.93 -12.96
C GLY A 166 8.28 9.40 -12.96
N ARG A 167 9.16 8.62 -13.59
CA ARG A 167 10.46 9.14 -14.01
C ARG A 167 10.28 10.40 -14.87
N ALA A 168 9.64 10.24 -16.02
CA ALA A 168 9.42 11.28 -17.00
C ALA A 168 8.19 12.11 -16.70
N PHE A 169 7.03 11.49 -16.46
CA PHE A 169 5.77 12.24 -16.36
C PHE A 169 4.97 11.88 -15.13
N GLY A 170 4.52 12.88 -14.38
CA GLY A 170 3.54 12.65 -13.32
C GLY A 170 2.16 12.34 -13.89
N GLY A 171 1.76 13.06 -14.93
CA GLY A 171 0.59 12.74 -15.74
C GLY A 171 0.46 13.59 -17.01
N GLY A 172 -0.69 13.46 -17.66
CA GLY A 172 -1.02 14.18 -18.90
C GLY A 172 -1.28 13.23 -20.08
N ALA A 173 -1.21 13.75 -21.31
CA ALA A 173 -1.29 12.89 -22.50
C ALA A 173 -0.53 13.50 -23.68
N GLY A 174 -0.07 12.63 -24.59
CA GLY A 174 0.61 12.98 -25.82
C GLY A 174 0.02 12.29 -27.04
N ASN A 175 0.28 12.85 -28.23
CA ASN A 175 -0.23 12.32 -29.50
C ASN A 175 -1.77 12.18 -29.49
N VAL A 176 -2.49 13.18 -28.98
CA VAL A 176 -3.95 13.14 -28.83
C VAL A 176 -4.65 14.16 -29.69
N LEU A 177 -5.89 13.85 -30.09
CA LEU A 177 -6.83 14.82 -30.65
C LEU A 177 -7.97 15.10 -29.64
N PRO A 178 -8.02 16.31 -29.06
CA PRO A 178 -9.09 16.69 -28.14
C PRO A 178 -10.39 16.90 -28.88
N ARG A 179 -11.50 16.45 -28.28
CA ARG A 179 -12.85 16.67 -28.81
C ARG A 179 -13.43 17.99 -28.30
N GLU A 180 -14.27 18.61 -29.11
CA GLU A 180 -15.06 19.78 -28.68
C GLU A 180 -15.92 19.40 -27.47
N GLY A 181 -15.85 20.19 -26.39
CA GLY A 181 -16.61 19.94 -25.16
C GLY A 181 -16.15 18.74 -24.30
N GLU A 182 -15.17 17.93 -24.72
CA GLU A 182 -14.59 16.83 -23.92
C GLU A 182 -13.05 17.01 -23.78
N PRO A 183 -12.58 18.05 -23.07
CA PRO A 183 -11.15 18.19 -22.79
C PRO A 183 -10.65 17.05 -21.90
N MET A 184 -9.34 16.81 -21.90
CA MET A 184 -8.71 15.91 -20.93
C MET A 184 -8.50 16.67 -19.61
N ILE A 185 -8.93 16.08 -18.49
CA ILE A 185 -9.05 16.79 -17.21
C ILE A 185 -8.24 16.08 -16.14
N TRP A 186 -7.44 16.85 -15.39
CA TRP A 186 -6.89 16.46 -14.09
C TRP A 186 -7.44 17.41 -13.04
N ARG A 187 -8.00 16.87 -11.96
CA ARG A 187 -8.61 17.66 -10.89
C ARG A 187 -8.18 17.16 -9.52
N ARG A 188 -7.68 18.04 -8.66
CA ARG A 188 -7.18 17.69 -7.31
C ARG A 188 -6.11 16.60 -7.34
N CYS A 189 -5.24 16.66 -8.35
CA CYS A 189 -4.17 15.68 -8.56
C CYS A 189 -2.80 16.18 -8.10
N CYS A 190 -1.95 15.27 -7.61
CA CYS A 190 -0.55 15.53 -7.32
C CYS A 190 0.31 14.77 -8.35
N LEU A 191 0.96 15.49 -9.26
CA LEU A 191 1.67 14.93 -10.41
C LEU A 191 3.16 15.29 -10.36
N TRP A 192 4.01 14.26 -10.35
CA TRP A 192 5.45 14.38 -10.19
C TRP A 192 6.22 13.74 -11.33
N SER A 193 7.19 14.48 -11.86
CA SER A 193 8.34 13.85 -12.51
C SER A 193 9.55 13.81 -11.58
N LEU A 194 10.30 12.71 -11.66
CA LEU A 194 11.50 12.47 -10.85
C LEU A 194 12.79 12.79 -11.60
N ASP A 195 12.72 12.93 -12.92
CA ASP A 195 13.88 13.07 -13.79
C ASP A 195 13.99 14.48 -14.39
N TRP A 196 15.19 14.83 -14.82
CA TRP A 196 15.57 16.08 -15.45
C TRP A 196 15.93 15.92 -16.94
N TRP A 197 16.09 14.67 -17.40
CA TRP A 197 16.46 14.33 -18.77
C TRP A 197 15.26 14.22 -19.71
N GLY A 198 15.44 14.65 -20.97
CA GLY A 198 14.45 14.49 -22.03
C GLY A 198 13.27 15.46 -21.94
N ASP A 199 12.08 14.94 -22.19
CA ASP A 199 10.79 15.63 -22.16
C ASP A 199 10.07 15.56 -20.80
N THR A 200 10.73 15.05 -19.76
CA THR A 200 10.21 15.00 -18.37
C THR A 200 9.49 16.27 -17.87
N ALA A 201 8.35 16.12 -17.20
CA ALA A 201 7.57 17.19 -16.60
C ALA A 201 6.58 16.66 -15.56
N GLY A 202 6.22 17.48 -14.55
CA GLY A 202 5.12 17.15 -13.64
C GLY A 202 3.83 16.80 -14.42
N ALA A 203 3.48 17.63 -15.41
CA ALA A 203 2.51 17.29 -16.44
C ALA A 203 3.08 17.52 -17.85
N TYR A 204 2.88 16.54 -18.74
CA TYR A 204 3.21 16.65 -20.17
C TYR A 204 1.93 16.64 -21.01
N CYS A 205 1.80 17.58 -21.93
CA CYS A 205 0.58 17.78 -22.72
C CYS A 205 0.92 18.03 -24.19
N ARG A 206 0.51 17.14 -25.09
CA ARG A 206 0.70 17.36 -26.54
C ARG A 206 -0.57 16.98 -27.31
N ALA A 207 -1.31 18.01 -27.70
CA ALA A 207 -2.37 17.88 -28.69
C ALA A 207 -1.81 18.07 -30.10
N GLU A 208 -2.33 17.32 -31.07
CA GLU A 208 -1.87 17.39 -32.46
C GLU A 208 -2.69 18.38 -33.31
N ASN A 209 -3.11 19.51 -32.70
CA ASN A 209 -3.89 20.51 -33.43
C ASN A 209 -3.01 21.18 -34.50
N THR A 210 -3.54 21.31 -35.72
CA THR A 210 -2.86 21.95 -36.85
C THR A 210 -2.91 23.49 -36.80
N ALA A 211 -3.76 24.04 -35.94
CA ALA A 211 -3.92 25.47 -35.71
C ALA A 211 -4.29 25.74 -34.23
N PRO A 212 -4.09 26.98 -33.72
CA PRO A 212 -4.55 27.37 -32.39
C PRO A 212 -6.04 27.14 -32.20
N ARG A 213 -6.45 26.75 -31.00
CA ARG A 213 -7.85 26.57 -30.60
C ARG A 213 -8.30 27.62 -29.58
N ASP A 214 -9.59 27.93 -29.60
CA ASP A 214 -10.20 28.82 -28.60
C ASP A 214 -10.50 28.11 -27.27
N GLU A 215 -10.70 26.79 -27.32
CA GLU A 215 -10.96 25.95 -26.16
C GLU A 215 -9.69 25.25 -25.67
N PRO A 216 -9.57 24.98 -24.37
CA PRO A 216 -8.46 24.18 -23.85
C PRO A 216 -8.57 22.72 -24.28
N ASP A 217 -7.44 22.16 -24.68
CA ASP A 217 -7.26 20.73 -24.93
C ASP A 217 -7.15 19.96 -23.60
N PHE A 218 -6.43 20.56 -22.66
CA PHE A 218 -6.13 20.02 -21.33
C PHE A 218 -6.57 21.00 -20.24
N VAL A 219 -7.13 20.47 -19.15
CA VAL A 219 -7.54 21.24 -17.97
C VAL A 219 -6.92 20.65 -16.73
N PHE A 220 -6.19 21.48 -15.97
CA PHE A 220 -5.72 21.19 -14.63
C PHE A 220 -6.45 22.07 -13.64
N GLU A 221 -7.15 21.46 -12.68
CA GLU A 221 -7.94 22.15 -11.67
C GLU A 221 -7.51 21.73 -10.26
N ASP A 222 -7.03 22.68 -9.44
CA ASP A 222 -6.59 22.41 -8.07
C ASP A 222 -5.48 21.34 -7.98
N CYS A 223 -4.59 21.29 -8.98
CA CYS A 223 -3.50 20.33 -9.06
C CYS A 223 -2.19 20.87 -8.48
N THR A 224 -1.34 19.97 -7.98
CA THR A 224 0.09 20.23 -7.74
C THR A 224 0.90 19.53 -8.83
N LEU A 225 1.65 20.30 -9.61
CA LEU A 225 2.54 19.81 -10.66
C LEU A 225 3.99 20.03 -10.24
N VAL A 226 4.76 18.97 -10.08
CA VAL A 226 6.12 19.00 -9.52
C VAL A 226 7.10 18.38 -10.51
N GLY A 227 8.23 19.03 -10.74
CA GLY A 227 9.31 18.42 -11.51
C GLY A 227 10.65 19.13 -11.31
N PRO A 228 11.79 18.42 -11.42
CA PRO A 228 13.10 19.06 -11.34
C PRO A 228 13.44 19.85 -12.61
N GLN A 229 12.79 19.58 -13.74
CA GLN A 229 13.03 20.27 -15.01
C GLN A 229 11.96 21.29 -15.37
N CYS A 230 10.69 20.94 -15.29
CA CYS A 230 9.56 21.87 -15.40
C CYS A 230 8.31 21.26 -14.72
N ALA A 231 7.33 22.09 -14.42
CA ALA A 231 6.06 21.65 -13.86
C ALA A 231 5.08 21.27 -14.97
N LEU A 232 5.07 22.02 -16.08
CA LEU A 232 4.20 21.80 -17.23
C LEU A 232 4.98 21.92 -18.54
N LYS A 233 4.83 20.93 -19.42
CA LYS A 233 5.46 20.92 -20.74
C LYS A 233 4.46 20.64 -21.86
N SER A 234 4.71 21.25 -23.01
CA SER A 234 3.99 20.95 -24.25
C SER A 234 4.91 20.76 -25.45
N GLY A 235 4.57 19.75 -26.26
CA GLY A 235 5.25 19.41 -27.51
C GLY A 235 6.44 18.45 -27.31
N ASN A 236 7.03 18.01 -28.43
CA ASN A 236 8.21 17.14 -28.48
C ASN A 236 9.08 17.50 -29.71
N PRO A 237 10.39 17.19 -29.75
CA PRO A 237 11.22 17.38 -30.93
C PRO A 237 10.58 16.77 -32.20
N GLY A 238 10.48 17.55 -33.27
CA GLY A 238 9.88 17.13 -34.54
C GLY A 238 8.37 17.37 -34.69
N PHE A 239 7.66 17.82 -33.66
CA PHE A 239 6.21 18.05 -33.71
C PHE A 239 5.87 19.55 -33.66
N SER A 240 5.22 20.04 -34.71
CA SER A 240 4.86 21.46 -34.89
C SER A 240 3.35 21.67 -34.77
N THR A 241 2.81 21.34 -33.60
CA THR A 241 1.37 21.32 -33.30
C THR A 241 1.02 22.20 -32.11
N TYR A 242 -0.23 22.65 -32.05
CA TYR A 242 -0.69 23.63 -31.06
C TYR A 242 -1.39 22.94 -29.89
N SER A 243 -1.00 23.30 -28.67
CA SER A 243 -1.73 22.93 -27.45
C SER A 243 -2.22 24.17 -26.73
N ARG A 244 -3.47 24.16 -26.26
CA ARG A 244 -4.03 25.12 -25.33
C ARG A 244 -4.36 24.44 -24.00
N ILE A 245 -3.82 24.97 -22.92
CA ILE A 245 -3.91 24.34 -21.59
C ILE A 245 -4.54 25.33 -20.61
N ARG A 246 -5.57 24.91 -19.89
CA ARG A 246 -6.12 25.69 -18.77
C ARG A 246 -5.56 25.17 -17.45
N VAL A 247 -5.10 26.10 -16.61
CA VAL A 247 -4.51 25.83 -15.30
C VAL A 247 -5.20 26.72 -14.28
N GLU A 248 -6.02 26.12 -13.42
CA GLU A 248 -6.91 26.81 -12.49
C GLU A 248 -6.67 26.33 -11.06
N ARG A 249 -6.40 27.24 -10.11
CA ARG A 249 -6.10 26.92 -8.70
C ARG A 249 -4.90 25.98 -8.50
N CYS A 250 -3.95 25.96 -9.43
CA CYS A 250 -2.84 25.01 -9.37
C CYS A 250 -1.61 25.55 -8.64
N ARG A 251 -0.74 24.62 -8.22
CA ARG A 251 0.60 24.88 -7.71
C ARG A 251 1.60 24.24 -8.68
N LEU A 252 2.38 25.05 -9.37
CA LEU A 252 3.40 24.59 -10.32
C LEU A 252 4.78 24.77 -9.70
N ILE A 253 5.43 23.68 -9.36
CA ILE A 253 6.63 23.65 -8.51
C ILE A 253 7.79 23.04 -9.29
N VAL A 254 8.79 23.86 -9.58
CA VAL A 254 10.08 23.40 -10.13
C VAL A 254 11.15 23.43 -9.06
N LEU A 255 11.75 22.28 -8.81
CA LEU A 255 12.73 22.11 -7.72
C LEU A 255 14.14 22.61 -8.09
N ASN A 256 14.35 23.10 -9.32
CA ASN A 256 15.63 23.59 -9.82
C ASN A 256 15.61 25.11 -10.12
N PHE A 257 16.35 25.87 -9.32
CA PHE A 257 16.55 27.33 -9.44
C PHE A 257 17.98 27.72 -9.91
N SER A 258 18.80 26.73 -10.27
CA SER A 258 20.26 26.58 -10.04
C SER A 258 21.27 27.77 -10.19
N GLN A 259 21.18 28.81 -9.35
CA GLN A 259 22.27 29.78 -9.03
C GLN A 259 22.67 30.71 -10.22
N PRO A 260 23.38 31.85 -10.01
CA PRO A 260 23.42 32.97 -10.98
C PRO A 260 24.18 32.71 -12.31
N ARG A 261 24.41 31.44 -12.71
CA ARG A 261 24.73 30.90 -14.05
C ARG A 261 25.02 29.37 -14.02
N GLY A 262 24.13 28.55 -13.43
CA GLY A 262 24.23 27.07 -13.46
C GLY A 262 23.55 26.43 -14.67
N THR A 263 22.91 25.27 -14.48
CA THR A 263 22.05 24.59 -15.47
C THR A 263 20.58 24.73 -15.08
N PRO A 264 20.00 25.94 -15.20
CA PRO A 264 18.64 26.20 -14.73
C PRO A 264 17.62 25.41 -15.55
N SER A 265 16.45 25.19 -14.95
CA SER A 265 15.26 24.77 -15.72
C SER A 265 14.99 25.77 -16.85
N ASP A 266 14.59 25.29 -18.01
CA ASP A 266 14.25 26.15 -19.14
C ASP A 266 12.98 26.99 -18.86
N GLY A 267 12.14 26.61 -17.89
CA GLY A 267 10.96 27.36 -17.44
C GLY A 267 10.07 26.50 -16.56
N ILE A 268 9.21 27.13 -15.74
CA ILE A 268 8.15 26.43 -14.98
C ILE A 268 7.13 25.82 -15.95
N ILE A 269 6.76 26.60 -16.97
CA ILE A 269 5.92 26.22 -18.10
C ILE A 269 6.79 26.27 -19.36
N GLN A 270 6.80 25.18 -20.13
CA GLN A 270 7.70 25.04 -21.26
C GLN A 270 7.00 24.62 -22.56
N SER A 271 7.32 25.29 -23.65
CA SER A 271 7.15 24.76 -25.01
C SER A 271 8.45 24.08 -25.47
N VAL A 272 8.36 22.93 -26.14
CA VAL A 272 9.57 22.22 -26.60
C VAL A 272 10.19 22.88 -27.83
N ILE A 273 9.41 23.13 -28.89
CA ILE A 273 9.93 23.58 -30.19
C ILE A 273 10.01 25.11 -30.29
N GLU A 274 8.85 25.76 -30.38
CA GLU A 274 8.65 27.20 -30.56
C GLU A 274 7.56 27.70 -29.61
N GLY A 275 7.66 28.95 -29.17
CA GLY A 275 6.68 29.50 -28.22
C GLY A 275 5.24 29.49 -28.74
N LYS A 276 5.03 29.79 -30.03
CA LYS A 276 3.70 29.90 -30.65
C LYS A 276 2.82 28.64 -30.56
N TYR A 277 3.43 27.48 -30.29
CA TYR A 277 2.75 26.19 -30.20
C TYR A 277 2.09 25.94 -28.83
N LEU A 278 2.33 26.82 -27.85
CA LEU A 278 1.76 26.69 -26.52
C LEU A 278 0.98 27.95 -26.16
N HIS A 279 -0.29 27.75 -25.76
CA HIS A 279 -1.08 28.75 -25.06
C HIS A 279 -1.51 28.24 -23.69
N VAL A 280 -1.33 29.03 -22.62
CA VAL A 280 -1.75 28.65 -21.26
C VAL A 280 -2.67 29.69 -20.62
N ASP A 281 -3.87 29.27 -20.23
CA ASP A 281 -4.81 30.10 -19.48
C ASP A 281 -4.60 29.88 -17.96
N LEU A 282 -4.07 30.88 -17.26
CA LEU A 282 -3.74 30.81 -15.83
C LEU A 282 -4.82 31.52 -14.98
N GLU A 283 -5.42 30.78 -14.05
CA GLU A 283 -6.42 31.29 -13.11
C GLU A 283 -6.06 30.90 -11.68
N ASP A 284 -5.97 31.87 -10.76
CA ASP A 284 -5.72 31.65 -9.32
C ASP A 284 -4.55 30.67 -9.02
N THR A 285 -3.45 30.78 -9.78
CA THR A 285 -2.37 29.78 -9.82
C THR A 285 -1.07 30.35 -9.25
N THR A 286 -0.37 29.55 -8.43
CA THR A 286 0.94 29.91 -7.90
C THR A 286 2.04 29.05 -8.52
N MET A 287 3.13 29.70 -8.93
CA MET A 287 4.25 29.08 -9.61
C MET A 287 5.55 29.33 -8.83
N MET A 288 6.47 28.36 -8.85
CA MET A 288 7.82 28.56 -8.32
C MET A 288 8.86 27.80 -9.13
N GLY A 289 10.03 28.40 -9.37
CA GLY A 289 11.10 27.80 -10.17
C GLY A 289 12.14 28.81 -10.64
N TYR A 290 13.00 28.45 -11.59
CA TYR A 290 13.98 29.40 -12.11
C TYR A 290 13.31 30.62 -12.77
N LYS A 291 12.47 30.43 -13.78
CA LYS A 291 11.71 31.47 -14.51
C LYS A 291 10.35 30.93 -14.96
N VAL A 292 9.39 31.81 -15.25
CA VAL A 292 8.01 31.38 -15.59
C VAL A 292 7.95 30.59 -16.90
N PHE A 293 8.37 31.19 -18.02
CA PHE A 293 8.22 30.59 -19.35
C PHE A 293 9.56 30.16 -19.97
N GLY A 294 9.51 29.08 -20.74
CA GLY A 294 10.66 28.47 -21.41
C GLY A 294 10.36 27.92 -22.79
N VAL A 295 11.36 28.00 -23.68
CA VAL A 295 11.38 27.23 -24.93
C VAL A 295 12.65 26.39 -24.96
N ARG A 296 12.57 25.10 -25.30
CA ARG A 296 13.73 24.18 -25.29
C ARG A 296 14.64 24.40 -26.50
N GLU A 297 14.08 24.31 -27.70
CA GLU A 297 14.85 24.33 -28.96
C GLU A 297 15.07 25.76 -29.46
N LYS A 298 14.00 26.47 -29.85
CA LYS A 298 14.10 27.84 -30.37
C LYS A 298 13.91 28.87 -29.25
N LYS A 299 14.88 28.95 -28.35
CA LYS A 299 14.84 29.74 -27.10
C LYS A 299 14.45 31.21 -27.31
N GLU A 300 14.80 31.78 -28.46
CA GLU A 300 14.47 33.13 -28.90
C GLU A 300 12.97 33.38 -29.10
N THR A 301 12.16 32.33 -29.24
CA THR A 301 10.71 32.41 -29.46
C THR A 301 9.88 32.37 -28.18
N VAL A 302 10.52 32.51 -27.00
CA VAL A 302 9.82 32.45 -25.70
C VAL A 302 8.73 33.52 -25.56
N ASP A 303 8.88 34.65 -26.23
CA ASP A 303 7.89 35.74 -26.30
C ASP A 303 6.63 35.37 -27.11
N GLN A 304 6.67 34.28 -27.87
CA GLN A 304 5.53 33.76 -28.63
C GLN A 304 4.65 32.80 -27.83
N ILE A 305 5.04 32.40 -26.62
CA ILE A 305 4.16 31.61 -25.75
C ILE A 305 2.93 32.45 -25.41
N GLY A 306 1.76 31.97 -25.84
CA GLY A 306 0.49 32.59 -25.51
C GLY A 306 0.13 32.34 -24.06
N TYR A 307 -0.37 33.35 -23.35
CA TYR A 307 -0.96 33.14 -22.04
C TYR A 307 -2.04 34.17 -21.70
N THR A 308 -2.97 33.77 -20.84
CA THR A 308 -3.91 34.68 -20.18
C THR A 308 -3.77 34.55 -18.67
N THR A 309 -4.16 35.61 -17.94
CA THR A 309 -4.16 35.62 -16.47
C THR A 309 -5.51 36.09 -15.97
N LYS A 310 -6.04 35.42 -14.95
CA LYS A 310 -7.27 35.78 -14.25
C LYS A 310 -7.11 35.52 -12.75
N GLY A 311 -7.61 36.45 -11.93
CA GLY A 311 -7.51 36.31 -10.47
C GLY A 311 -6.08 36.41 -9.94
N CYS A 312 -5.75 35.62 -8.92
CA CYS A 312 -4.48 35.68 -8.20
C CYS A 312 -3.42 34.77 -8.85
N VAL A 313 -2.70 35.29 -9.85
CA VAL A 313 -1.60 34.55 -10.50
C VAL A 313 -0.25 35.07 -9.98
N GLN A 314 0.53 34.21 -9.34
CA GLN A 314 1.75 34.59 -8.62
C GLN A 314 2.94 33.71 -9.00
N ALA A 315 4.15 34.26 -8.95
CA ALA A 315 5.38 33.51 -9.23
C ALA A 315 6.53 33.86 -8.27
N TYR A 316 7.11 32.84 -7.65
CA TYR A 316 8.38 32.90 -6.93
C TYR A 316 9.51 32.39 -7.83
N VAL A 317 10.27 33.31 -8.44
CA VAL A 317 11.32 32.99 -9.41
C VAL A 317 12.72 33.29 -8.88
N GLN A 318 13.75 32.79 -9.55
CA GLN A 318 15.14 33.18 -9.24
C GLN A 318 15.30 34.70 -9.40
N PHE A 319 16.09 35.32 -8.52
CA PHE A 319 16.09 36.77 -8.30
C PHE A 319 16.55 37.64 -9.49
N GLU A 320 17.18 37.07 -10.51
CA GLU A 320 17.59 37.78 -11.75
C GLU A 320 16.53 37.64 -12.87
N GLN A 321 15.48 36.85 -12.65
CA GLN A 321 14.45 36.61 -13.65
C GLN A 321 13.33 37.62 -13.52
N GLU A 322 12.88 38.11 -14.68
CA GLU A 322 11.68 38.92 -14.77
C GLU A 322 10.44 38.04 -14.67
N VAL A 323 9.36 38.62 -14.12
CA VAL A 323 8.04 38.00 -14.06
C VAL A 323 7.18 38.60 -15.18
N PRO A 324 6.55 37.77 -16.05
CA PRO A 324 5.71 38.25 -17.15
C PRO A 324 4.53 39.12 -16.70
N LYS A 325 4.06 39.99 -17.61
CA LYS A 325 2.95 40.92 -17.35
C LYS A 325 1.69 40.18 -16.89
N GLY A 326 1.04 40.69 -15.85
CA GLY A 326 -0.18 40.11 -15.29
C GLY A 326 0.07 39.01 -14.24
N ILE A 327 1.33 38.63 -14.00
CA ILE A 327 1.73 37.70 -12.95
C ILE A 327 2.41 38.51 -11.83
N GLN A 328 2.03 38.27 -10.58
CA GLN A 328 2.58 38.97 -9.43
C GLN A 328 3.88 38.30 -8.94
N PRO A 329 5.02 39.01 -8.87
CA PRO A 329 6.24 38.47 -8.28
C PRO A 329 6.08 38.28 -6.76
N MET A 330 6.58 37.15 -6.25
CA MET A 330 6.63 36.85 -4.82
C MET A 330 8.01 37.18 -4.25
N GLY A 331 8.06 37.98 -3.17
CA GLY A 331 9.31 38.42 -2.54
C GLY A 331 9.82 37.55 -1.39
N HIS A 332 9.12 36.47 -1.05
CA HIS A 332 9.49 35.55 0.03
C HIS A 332 9.23 34.11 -0.38
N TRP A 333 9.91 33.18 0.28
CA TRP A 333 9.73 31.75 0.07
C TRP A 333 8.27 31.32 0.35
N PRO A 334 7.56 30.70 -0.61
CA PRO A 334 6.17 30.30 -0.43
C PRO A 334 6.08 28.97 0.32
N ALA A 335 6.24 29.01 1.64
CA ALA A 335 6.23 27.81 2.49
C ALA A 335 4.90 27.04 2.40
N ASP A 336 3.78 27.76 2.30
CA ASP A 336 2.43 27.23 2.13
C ASP A 336 2.25 26.46 0.81
N VAL A 337 2.87 26.92 -0.28
CA VAL A 337 2.89 26.19 -1.56
C VAL A 337 3.74 24.91 -1.44
N PHE A 338 4.88 24.99 -0.76
CA PHE A 338 5.79 23.87 -0.60
C PHE A 338 5.18 22.71 0.21
N GLU A 339 4.25 22.98 1.13
CA GLU A 339 3.48 21.96 1.86
C GLU A 339 2.68 21.03 0.92
N TYR A 340 2.27 21.51 -0.26
CA TYR A 340 1.51 20.73 -1.25
C TYR A 340 2.36 19.78 -2.09
N ILE A 341 3.68 19.78 -1.91
CA ILE A 341 4.57 18.82 -2.55
C ILE A 341 4.16 17.41 -2.13
N LYS A 342 3.98 17.18 -0.82
CA LYS A 342 3.51 15.89 -0.33
C LYS A 342 2.08 15.64 -0.80
N PRO A 343 1.76 14.46 -1.37
CA PRO A 343 0.38 14.09 -1.65
C PRO A 343 -0.50 14.18 -0.38
N PRO A 344 -1.78 14.58 -0.53
CA PRO A 344 -2.68 14.70 0.61
C PRO A 344 -2.83 13.36 1.33
N SER A 345 -2.90 13.40 2.67
CA SER A 345 -3.19 12.19 3.43
C SER A 345 -4.63 11.74 3.17
N PRO A 346 -4.86 10.43 2.97
CA PRO A 346 -6.23 9.93 2.84
C PRO A 346 -7.02 10.21 4.12
N PRO A 347 -8.35 10.40 4.01
CA PRO A 347 -9.21 10.61 5.17
C PRO A 347 -9.27 9.34 6.03
N ALA A 348 -9.63 9.53 7.31
CA ALA A 348 -10.01 8.38 8.14
C ALA A 348 -11.28 7.72 7.57
N PRO A 349 -11.48 6.40 7.77
CA PRO A 349 -12.68 5.72 7.30
C PRO A 349 -13.97 6.42 7.76
N ALA A 350 -14.88 6.64 6.81
CA ALA A 350 -16.13 7.38 7.02
C ALA A 350 -17.09 6.63 7.95
N THR A 351 -17.15 5.30 7.83
CA THR A 351 -18.05 4.46 8.63
C THR A 351 -17.34 3.93 9.87
N PRO A 352 -17.86 4.14 11.10
CA PRO A 352 -17.24 3.61 12.33
C PRO A 352 -17.08 2.09 12.36
N SER A 353 -17.98 1.33 11.73
CA SER A 353 -17.85 -0.13 11.61
C SER A 353 -16.68 -0.54 10.72
N ALA A 354 -16.33 0.27 9.70
CA ALA A 354 -15.15 0.05 8.87
C ALA A 354 -13.84 0.49 9.53
N ARG A 355 -13.85 0.91 10.80
CA ARG A 355 -12.64 1.30 11.52
C ARG A 355 -12.03 0.10 12.21
N ARG A 356 -10.77 -0.19 11.86
CA ARG A 356 -9.93 -1.17 12.55
C ARG A 356 -9.88 -0.85 14.05
N PRO A 357 -9.72 -1.87 14.92
CA PRO A 357 -9.39 -1.65 16.32
C PRO A 357 -8.20 -0.68 16.45
N VAL A 358 -8.38 0.36 17.26
CA VAL A 358 -7.38 1.41 17.42
C VAL A 358 -6.27 0.92 18.33
N LEU A 359 -5.13 0.57 17.74
CA LEU A 359 -3.91 0.26 18.45
C LEU A 359 -3.13 1.55 18.75
N ARG A 360 -2.63 1.67 19.99
CA ARG A 360 -1.69 2.74 20.36
C ARG A 360 -0.39 2.62 19.57
N SER A 361 0.36 3.73 19.50
CA SER A 361 1.68 3.77 18.87
C SER A 361 2.60 2.66 19.38
N ALA A 362 3.44 2.14 18.50
CA ALA A 362 4.36 1.07 18.81
C ALA A 362 5.39 1.50 19.86
N GLU A 363 5.70 0.60 20.79
CA GLU A 363 6.72 0.75 21.81
C GLU A 363 7.79 -0.34 21.63
N SER A 364 9.07 0.02 21.77
CA SER A 364 10.16 -0.96 21.80
C SER A 364 10.10 -1.79 23.08
N VAL A 365 10.36 -3.09 22.95
CA VAL A 365 10.38 -4.03 24.08
C VAL A 365 11.81 -4.49 24.34
N GLU A 366 12.42 -5.19 23.38
CA GLU A 366 13.77 -5.73 23.52
C GLU A 366 14.46 -5.84 22.15
N ASN A 367 15.78 -5.69 22.12
CA ASN A 367 16.60 -5.87 20.93
C ASN A 367 17.28 -7.25 20.96
N HIS A 368 17.51 -7.86 19.80
CA HIS A 368 18.22 -9.16 19.66
C HIS A 368 17.48 -10.40 20.19
N VAL A 369 16.17 -10.29 20.37
CA VAL A 369 15.25 -11.40 20.61
C VAL A 369 14.20 -11.35 19.50
N CYS A 370 13.75 -12.51 19.04
CA CYS A 370 12.80 -12.60 17.93
C CYS A 370 11.41 -13.02 18.39
N GLU A 371 11.30 -14.10 19.16
CA GLU A 371 10.01 -14.60 19.62
C GLU A 371 9.79 -14.30 21.11
N LEU A 372 8.60 -13.82 21.45
CA LEU A 372 8.18 -13.52 22.81
C LEU A 372 6.73 -13.95 23.03
N THR A 373 6.48 -14.73 24.08
CA THR A 373 5.12 -15.02 24.56
C THR A 373 4.85 -14.32 25.88
N PRO A 374 3.87 -13.40 25.93
CA PRO A 374 3.48 -12.75 27.16
C PRO A 374 2.50 -13.66 27.93
N VAL A 375 2.70 -13.79 29.24
CA VAL A 375 1.84 -14.60 30.11
C VAL A 375 1.60 -13.92 31.45
N VAL A 376 0.48 -14.24 32.08
CA VAL A 376 0.19 -13.80 33.46
C VAL A 376 0.58 -14.91 34.43
N TRP A 377 1.71 -14.74 35.12
CA TRP A 377 2.18 -15.67 36.13
C TRP A 377 1.97 -15.10 37.54
N LYS A 378 1.14 -15.78 38.35
CA LYS A 378 0.80 -15.37 39.73
C LYS A 378 0.36 -13.89 39.82
N GLY A 379 -0.48 -13.47 38.87
CA GLY A 379 -1.03 -12.12 38.80
C GLY A 379 -0.10 -11.05 38.22
N ARG A 380 1.10 -11.42 37.78
CA ARG A 380 2.09 -10.51 37.20
C ARG A 380 2.26 -10.79 35.71
N LEU A 381 2.38 -9.74 34.91
CA LEU A 381 2.70 -9.87 33.50
C LEU A 381 4.19 -10.24 33.36
N CYS A 382 4.46 -11.32 32.64
CA CYS A 382 5.79 -11.83 32.39
C CYS A 382 6.02 -12.05 30.88
N HIS A 383 7.27 -11.99 30.45
CA HIS A 383 7.70 -12.28 29.09
C HIS A 383 8.52 -13.55 29.07
N MET A 384 8.05 -14.57 28.33
CA MET A 384 8.90 -15.68 27.92
C MET A 384 9.54 -15.34 26.58
N THR A 385 10.85 -15.20 26.54
CA THR A 385 11.61 -14.86 25.34
C THR A 385 12.46 -16.04 24.86
N CYS A 386 12.49 -16.24 23.54
CA CYS A 386 13.43 -17.16 22.91
C CYS A 386 14.79 -16.46 22.69
N VAL A 387 15.79 -16.80 23.49
CA VAL A 387 17.08 -16.11 23.47
C VAL A 387 18.05 -16.78 22.49
N ARG A 388 18.60 -15.99 21.57
CA ARG A 388 19.59 -16.42 20.55
C ARG A 388 20.88 -15.60 20.67
N PRO A 389 21.92 -16.09 21.37
CA PRO A 389 23.14 -15.32 21.58
C PRO A 389 23.89 -15.07 20.27
N VAL A 390 24.24 -13.79 19.99
CA VAL A 390 24.88 -13.30 18.75
C VAL A 390 26.24 -13.94 18.43
N ALA A 391 26.85 -14.65 19.39
CA ALA A 391 28.18 -15.27 19.27
C ALA A 391 28.24 -16.77 19.63
N ALA A 392 27.10 -17.43 19.84
CA ALA A 392 27.08 -18.85 20.16
C ALA A 392 26.89 -19.69 18.89
N ASP A 393 27.65 -20.79 18.81
CA ASP A 393 27.35 -21.95 17.98
C ASP A 393 25.84 -22.22 18.01
N THR A 394 25.18 -22.24 16.84
CA THR A 394 23.74 -22.47 16.70
C THR A 394 23.31 -23.80 17.33
N ALA A 395 24.24 -24.71 17.60
CA ALA A 395 23.96 -25.95 18.32
C ALA A 395 23.95 -25.84 19.87
N ARG A 396 24.42 -24.74 20.49
CA ARG A 396 24.71 -24.72 21.95
C ARG A 396 24.42 -23.42 22.72
N GLY A 397 23.70 -22.45 22.14
CA GLY A 397 23.40 -21.16 22.81
C GLY A 397 21.93 -20.85 23.10
N LEU A 398 20.99 -21.64 22.57
CA LEU A 398 19.56 -21.35 22.64
C LEU A 398 18.98 -21.69 24.01
N TYR A 399 18.14 -20.83 24.56
CA TYR A 399 17.37 -21.13 25.77
C TYR A 399 16.14 -20.24 25.87
N LEU A 400 15.21 -20.64 26.73
CA LEU A 400 14.04 -19.86 27.08
C LEU A 400 14.28 -19.12 28.39
N ARG A 401 13.88 -17.86 28.42
CA ARG A 401 13.97 -16.98 29.59
C ARG A 401 12.60 -16.43 29.93
N LEU A 402 12.20 -16.55 31.19
CA LEU A 402 11.01 -15.89 31.71
C LEU A 402 11.44 -14.70 32.56
N SER A 403 10.92 -13.51 32.26
CA SER A 403 11.21 -12.29 33.01
C SER A 403 9.94 -11.56 33.43
N ASP A 404 9.96 -10.92 34.58
CA ASP A 404 8.90 -10.01 35.01
C ASP A 404 8.94 -8.69 34.22
N VAL A 405 7.79 -8.24 33.69
CA VAL A 405 7.74 -7.05 32.84
C VAL A 405 7.94 -5.76 33.63
N GLU A 406 7.49 -5.69 34.87
CA GLU A 406 7.58 -4.48 35.68
C GLU A 406 8.99 -4.28 36.23
N THR A 407 9.60 -5.34 36.76
CA THR A 407 10.91 -5.24 37.43
C THR A 407 12.09 -5.60 36.53
N GLY A 408 11.84 -6.22 35.37
CA GLY A 408 12.88 -6.76 34.49
C GLY A 408 13.64 -7.95 35.09
N ALA A 409 13.15 -8.53 36.18
CA ALA A 409 13.83 -9.61 36.88
C ALA A 409 13.68 -10.94 36.12
N GLU A 410 14.79 -11.62 35.85
CA GLU A 410 14.77 -12.99 35.32
C GLU A 410 14.22 -13.94 36.41
N LEU A 411 13.08 -14.55 36.13
CA LEU A 411 12.38 -15.49 37.01
C LEU A 411 12.82 -16.93 36.76
N ALA A 412 13.13 -17.27 35.51
CA ALA A 412 13.58 -18.60 35.13
C ALA A 412 14.40 -18.59 33.83
N ARG A 413 15.28 -19.60 33.73
CA ARG A 413 16.02 -19.96 32.52
C ARG A 413 15.96 -21.47 32.35
N PHE A 414 15.51 -21.94 31.19
CA PHE A 414 15.25 -23.36 30.96
C PHE A 414 15.29 -23.69 29.47
N ALA A 415 15.10 -24.98 29.14
CA ALA A 415 14.99 -25.48 27.76
C ALA A 415 16.20 -25.13 26.86
N GLU A 416 17.40 -25.48 27.31
CA GLU A 416 18.62 -25.34 26.49
C GLU A 416 18.51 -26.17 25.19
N GLY A 417 18.80 -25.54 24.04
CA GLY A 417 18.67 -26.16 22.72
C GLY A 417 17.28 -26.05 22.08
N TYR A 418 16.36 -25.27 22.67
CA TYR A 418 15.00 -25.07 22.17
C TYR A 418 14.71 -23.58 21.92
N SER A 419 13.78 -23.30 20.99
CA SER A 419 13.33 -21.95 20.61
C SER A 419 11.93 -22.02 19.98
N LEU A 420 11.49 -20.95 19.30
CA LEU A 420 10.22 -20.87 18.55
C LEU A 420 9.03 -21.23 19.45
N ALA A 421 9.12 -20.80 20.70
CA ALA A 421 8.32 -21.34 21.78
C ALA A 421 7.08 -20.48 22.05
N SER A 422 6.01 -21.15 22.48
CA SER A 422 4.87 -20.52 23.13
C SER A 422 4.77 -20.90 24.60
N ALA A 423 4.07 -20.09 25.39
CA ALA A 423 3.79 -20.36 26.79
C ALA A 423 2.29 -20.23 27.12
N PHE A 424 1.85 -21.04 28.07
CA PHE A 424 0.49 -21.03 28.59
C PHE A 424 0.52 -21.28 30.10
N VAL A 425 -0.28 -20.55 30.87
CA VAL A 425 -0.41 -20.73 32.31
C VAL A 425 -1.80 -21.28 32.63
N TRP A 426 -1.84 -22.42 33.31
CA TRP A 426 -3.09 -23.08 33.68
C TRP A 426 -3.01 -23.65 35.09
N LYS A 427 -4.00 -23.32 35.93
CA LYS A 427 -4.11 -23.82 37.32
C LYS A 427 -2.76 -23.78 38.07
N ASP A 428 -2.16 -22.59 38.13
CA ASP A 428 -0.87 -22.31 38.79
C ASP A 428 0.33 -23.11 38.27
N THR A 429 0.24 -23.62 37.05
CA THR A 429 1.33 -24.34 36.37
C THR A 429 1.70 -23.62 35.09
N PHE A 430 3.00 -23.43 34.89
CA PHE A 430 3.59 -22.88 33.68
C PHE A 430 3.86 -24.01 32.68
N TYR A 431 3.42 -23.83 31.45
CA TYR A 431 3.66 -24.71 30.32
C TYR A 431 4.37 -23.92 29.24
N ALA A 432 5.47 -24.44 28.71
CA ALA A 432 6.12 -23.95 27.49
C ALA A 432 6.13 -25.05 26.45
N PHE A 433 5.86 -24.71 25.20
CA PHE A 433 5.93 -25.62 24.06
C PHE A 433 6.98 -25.06 23.11
N ALA A 434 8.05 -25.80 22.87
CA ALA A 434 9.21 -25.28 22.17
C ALA A 434 9.76 -26.30 21.19
N SER A 435 10.24 -25.80 20.05
CA SER A 435 10.79 -26.64 18.99
C SER A 435 12.25 -26.94 19.26
N ARG A 436 12.61 -28.23 19.14
CA ARG A 436 13.98 -28.70 19.38
C ARG A 436 14.88 -28.37 18.20
N HIS A 437 15.99 -27.67 18.45
CA HIS A 437 17.02 -27.48 17.43
C HIS A 437 17.94 -28.70 17.37
N GLY A 438 18.14 -29.24 16.17
CA GLY A 438 18.97 -30.42 15.93
C GLY A 438 19.23 -30.61 14.44
N ASP A 439 20.41 -31.15 14.09
CA ASP A 439 20.79 -31.44 12.70
C ASP A 439 20.67 -30.24 11.73
N GLY A 440 20.89 -29.03 12.27
CA GLY A 440 20.85 -27.78 11.51
C GLY A 440 19.45 -27.22 11.23
N THR A 441 18.41 -27.76 11.88
CA THR A 441 17.01 -27.38 11.67
C THR A 441 16.17 -27.57 12.94
N TRP A 442 14.86 -27.32 12.85
CA TRP A 442 13.87 -27.51 13.91
C TRP A 442 13.13 -28.84 13.74
N ASN A 443 12.86 -29.52 14.86
CA ASN A 443 12.37 -30.90 14.83
C ASN A 443 10.99 -31.03 15.47
N ASP A 444 10.92 -31.62 16.67
CA ASP A 444 9.70 -31.89 17.42
C ASP A 444 9.32 -30.71 18.32
N VAL A 445 8.06 -30.70 18.77
CA VAL A 445 7.58 -29.81 19.84
C VAL A 445 7.69 -30.53 21.17
N THR A 446 8.47 -29.98 22.07
CA THR A 446 8.64 -30.45 23.45
C THR A 446 7.93 -29.54 24.44
N LEU A 447 7.13 -30.14 25.32
CA LEU A 447 6.54 -29.50 26.48
C LEU A 447 7.59 -29.40 27.60
N PHE A 448 7.68 -28.22 28.23
CA PHE A 448 8.33 -27.99 29.52
C PHE A 448 7.28 -27.51 30.51
N LYS A 449 7.23 -28.12 31.69
CA LYS A 449 6.22 -27.83 32.72
C LYS A 449 6.86 -27.60 34.08
N SER A 450 6.39 -26.57 34.79
CA SER A 450 6.79 -26.27 36.17
C SER A 450 5.71 -25.51 36.93
N SER A 451 5.54 -25.80 38.23
CA SER A 451 4.65 -25.03 39.14
C SER A 451 5.41 -24.04 40.02
N ASP A 452 6.74 -24.14 40.07
CA ASP A 452 7.62 -23.33 40.93
C ASP A 452 8.72 -22.60 40.14
N LEU A 453 8.75 -22.75 38.81
CA LEU A 453 9.75 -22.21 37.88
C LEU A 453 11.19 -22.68 38.11
N THR A 454 11.38 -23.66 39.00
CA THR A 454 12.70 -24.18 39.40
C THR A 454 12.84 -25.64 39.00
N ASN A 455 11.83 -26.46 39.29
CA ASN A 455 11.77 -27.87 38.94
C ASN A 455 10.96 -28.03 37.64
N TRP A 456 11.61 -28.59 36.62
CA TRP A 456 11.03 -28.71 35.28
C TRP A 456 10.91 -30.18 34.87
N THR A 457 9.75 -30.52 34.31
CA THR A 457 9.55 -31.79 33.59
C THR A 457 9.45 -31.52 32.10
N GLN A 458 9.95 -32.43 31.26
CA GLN A 458 9.86 -32.30 29.81
C GLN A 458 9.27 -33.54 29.13
N LYS A 459 8.57 -33.34 28.02
CA LYS A 459 7.95 -34.42 27.21
C LYS A 459 7.80 -33.98 25.76
N VAL A 460 8.23 -34.80 24.80
CA VAL A 460 7.91 -34.58 23.38
C VAL A 460 6.40 -34.78 23.20
N VAL A 461 5.72 -33.78 22.65
CA VAL A 461 4.25 -33.77 22.52
C VAL A 461 3.77 -33.78 21.08
N ILE A 462 4.56 -33.27 20.14
CA ILE A 462 4.30 -33.37 18.69
C ILE A 462 5.60 -33.81 18.02
N GLU A 463 5.59 -34.98 17.40
CA GLU A 463 6.69 -35.47 16.56
C GLU A 463 6.45 -35.07 15.10
N GLN A 464 7.52 -34.97 14.31
CA GLN A 464 7.40 -34.70 12.88
C GLN A 464 6.79 -35.88 12.11
N GLU A 465 6.04 -35.59 11.06
CA GLU A 465 5.59 -36.57 10.06
C GLU A 465 6.36 -36.44 8.75
N GLY A 466 6.88 -37.58 8.25
CA GLY A 466 7.62 -37.60 7.00
C GLY A 466 8.92 -36.81 7.09
N ALA A 467 9.05 -35.78 6.25
CA ALA A 467 10.24 -34.93 6.16
C ALA A 467 9.97 -33.49 6.63
N GLU A 468 8.87 -33.26 7.37
CA GLU A 468 8.56 -31.93 7.91
C GLU A 468 9.48 -31.55 9.08
N HIS A 469 9.65 -30.25 9.25
CA HIS A 469 10.20 -29.58 10.41
C HIS A 469 9.08 -28.80 11.09
N LEU A 470 9.13 -28.69 12.42
CA LEU A 470 8.14 -27.95 13.19
C LEU A 470 8.76 -26.68 13.78
N PHE A 471 8.08 -25.56 13.60
CA PHE A 471 8.57 -24.22 13.93
C PHE A 471 7.77 -23.62 15.10
N ASN A 472 7.23 -22.41 14.94
CA ASN A 472 6.49 -21.72 15.98
C ASN A 472 5.22 -22.47 16.38
N THR A 473 4.86 -22.36 17.65
CA THR A 473 3.61 -22.90 18.20
C THR A 473 2.80 -21.80 18.87
N SER A 474 1.50 -22.04 19.09
CA SER A 474 0.70 -21.26 20.03
C SER A 474 -0.43 -22.12 20.59
N VAL A 475 -0.71 -21.94 21.89
CA VAL A 475 -1.67 -22.75 22.63
C VAL A 475 -2.75 -21.87 23.25
N CYS A 476 -4.00 -22.30 23.17
CA CYS A 476 -5.10 -21.68 23.91
C CYS A 476 -6.04 -22.70 24.53
N ALA A 477 -6.80 -22.25 25.53
CA ALA A 477 -7.99 -22.96 25.98
C ALA A 477 -9.04 -23.00 24.87
N ALA A 478 -9.84 -24.06 24.86
CA ALA A 478 -10.95 -24.31 23.95
C ALA A 478 -12.13 -24.90 24.75
N PRO A 479 -13.36 -24.94 24.19
CA PRO A 479 -14.53 -25.46 24.90
C PRO A 479 -14.34 -26.84 25.52
N ASP A 480 -13.65 -27.74 24.80
CA ASP A 480 -13.45 -29.14 25.19
C ASP A 480 -11.98 -29.46 25.57
N GLY A 481 -11.23 -28.47 26.04
CA GLY A 481 -9.84 -28.64 26.47
C GLY A 481 -8.92 -27.55 25.92
N PHE A 482 -7.96 -27.94 25.09
CA PHE A 482 -6.90 -27.08 24.58
C PHE A 482 -6.62 -27.35 23.10
N VAL A 483 -6.21 -26.31 22.39
CA VAL A 483 -5.77 -26.37 21.00
C VAL A 483 -4.35 -25.85 20.91
N MET A 484 -3.54 -26.49 20.08
CA MET A 484 -2.22 -26.04 19.66
C MET A 484 -2.27 -25.80 18.16
N ALA A 485 -1.92 -24.60 17.74
CA ALA A 485 -1.50 -24.31 16.38
C ALA A 485 0.02 -24.49 16.30
N TYR A 486 0.52 -25.15 15.26
CA TYR A 486 1.96 -25.33 15.04
C TYR A 486 2.30 -25.17 13.57
N GLU A 487 3.40 -24.49 13.32
CA GLU A 487 3.92 -24.20 11.99
C GLU A 487 4.78 -25.36 11.48
N SER A 488 4.65 -25.67 10.20
CA SER A 488 5.31 -26.78 9.53
C SER A 488 5.75 -26.39 8.12
N ASP A 489 6.86 -26.95 7.64
CA ASP A 489 7.31 -26.88 6.24
C ASP A 489 7.03 -28.18 5.46
N ASP A 490 6.00 -28.92 5.85
CA ASP A 490 5.55 -30.13 5.17
C ASP A 490 5.58 -29.94 3.64
N PRO A 491 6.36 -30.77 2.91
CA PRO A 491 6.60 -30.59 1.47
C PRO A 491 5.34 -30.78 0.61
N ALA A 492 4.21 -31.21 1.18
CA ALA A 492 2.92 -31.23 0.50
C ALA A 492 2.32 -29.82 0.28
N TYR A 493 2.80 -28.80 0.99
CA TYR A 493 2.23 -27.45 0.99
C TYR A 493 3.28 -26.38 0.67
N VAL A 494 2.83 -25.13 0.54
CA VAL A 494 3.76 -23.99 0.54
C VAL A 494 4.48 -23.96 1.90
N PRO A 495 5.82 -23.80 1.95
CA PRO A 495 6.56 -23.80 3.20
C PRO A 495 6.00 -22.79 4.20
N PHE A 496 6.00 -23.20 5.47
CA PHE A 496 5.38 -22.48 6.58
C PHE A 496 3.85 -22.44 6.44
N THR A 497 3.24 -23.56 6.77
CA THR A 497 1.80 -23.83 6.83
C THR A 497 1.42 -24.16 8.27
N ILE A 498 0.22 -23.78 8.71
CA ILE A 498 -0.22 -24.01 10.09
C ILE A 498 -1.12 -25.24 10.21
N LYS A 499 -0.75 -26.15 11.10
CA LYS A 499 -1.48 -27.37 11.47
C LYS A 499 -1.98 -27.29 12.91
N TYR A 500 -2.88 -28.20 13.29
CA TYR A 500 -3.52 -28.18 14.61
C TYR A 500 -3.44 -29.51 15.37
N ALA A 501 -3.39 -29.42 16.70
CA ALA A 501 -3.58 -30.54 17.61
C ALA A 501 -4.49 -30.15 18.77
N VAL A 502 -5.17 -31.14 19.37
CA VAL A 502 -6.05 -30.95 20.54
C VAL A 502 -5.57 -31.76 21.73
N SER A 503 -5.82 -31.25 22.93
CA SER A 503 -5.50 -31.93 24.18
C SER A 503 -6.56 -31.66 25.25
N ALA A 504 -6.80 -32.63 26.12
CA ALA A 504 -7.64 -32.47 27.31
C ALA A 504 -6.85 -31.99 28.55
N ASP A 505 -5.52 -32.12 28.54
CA ASP A 505 -4.67 -32.01 29.74
C ASP A 505 -3.35 -31.24 29.53
N LEU A 506 -3.11 -30.70 28.33
CA LEU A 506 -1.88 -30.03 27.88
C LEU A 506 -0.66 -30.95 27.72
N GLU A 507 -0.77 -32.24 28.06
CA GLU A 507 0.35 -33.18 28.07
C GLU A 507 0.21 -34.27 27.00
N ASN A 508 -1.02 -34.63 26.63
CA ASN A 508 -1.33 -35.63 25.62
C ASN A 508 -2.07 -34.96 24.46
N TRP A 509 -1.42 -34.92 23.30
CA TRP A 509 -1.90 -34.19 22.13
C TRP A 509 -2.29 -35.15 21.01
N LYS A 510 -3.40 -34.83 20.34
CA LYS A 510 -3.88 -35.55 19.15
C LYS A 510 -3.89 -34.58 17.98
N LYS A 511 -3.07 -34.86 16.95
CA LYS A 511 -3.05 -34.10 15.70
C LYS A 511 -4.39 -34.16 14.97
N MET A 512 -4.69 -33.10 14.23
CA MET A 512 -5.89 -32.95 13.41
C MET A 512 -5.49 -32.92 11.92
N PRO A 513 -5.36 -34.07 11.24
CA PRO A 513 -4.83 -34.13 9.88
C PRO A 513 -5.71 -33.39 8.85
N ASP A 514 -7.01 -33.27 9.09
CA ASP A 514 -7.95 -32.56 8.20
C ASP A 514 -8.05 -31.06 8.49
N ALA A 515 -7.25 -30.52 9.42
CA ALA A 515 -7.27 -29.12 9.82
C ALA A 515 -5.92 -28.47 9.47
N ILE A 516 -5.92 -27.67 8.41
CA ILE A 516 -4.74 -27.03 7.85
C ILE A 516 -5.12 -25.61 7.45
N PHE A 517 -4.29 -24.63 7.79
CA PHE A 517 -4.50 -23.24 7.45
C PHE A 517 -3.39 -22.71 6.53
N GLY A 518 -3.82 -22.13 5.41
CA GLY A 518 -2.94 -21.51 4.41
C GLY A 518 -2.07 -22.48 3.58
N PRO A 519 -2.49 -23.71 3.23
CA PRO A 519 -1.63 -24.65 2.50
C PRO A 519 -1.09 -24.13 1.14
N GLU A 520 -1.75 -23.13 0.56
CA GLU A 520 -1.46 -22.52 -0.73
C GLU A 520 -0.63 -21.23 -0.64
N ARG A 521 -0.24 -20.79 0.57
CA ARG A 521 0.46 -19.53 0.81
C ARG A 521 1.43 -19.62 1.98
N TYR A 522 2.35 -18.67 2.06
CA TYR A 522 3.22 -18.53 3.23
C TYR A 522 2.38 -18.04 4.42
N ALA A 523 2.11 -18.90 5.40
CA ALA A 523 1.33 -18.62 6.59
C ALA A 523 2.08 -19.12 7.83
N ALA A 524 2.83 -18.22 8.46
CA ALA A 524 3.76 -18.55 9.54
C ALA A 524 3.33 -17.92 10.88
N CYS A 525 4.09 -18.21 11.93
CA CYS A 525 4.02 -17.56 13.24
C CYS A 525 2.59 -17.52 13.83
N PRO A 526 1.90 -18.68 13.99
CA PRO A 526 0.53 -18.69 14.47
C PRO A 526 0.44 -18.15 15.90
N CYS A 527 -0.56 -17.33 16.18
CA CYS A 527 -1.05 -17.05 17.53
C CYS A 527 -2.56 -17.28 17.59
N ILE A 528 -2.96 -18.33 18.30
CA ILE A 528 -4.35 -18.78 18.38
C ILE A 528 -4.97 -18.41 19.72
N ARG A 529 -6.20 -17.91 19.71
CA ARG A 529 -7.01 -17.63 20.91
C ARG A 529 -8.45 -18.06 20.66
N PHE A 530 -9.16 -18.43 21.73
CA PHE A 530 -10.60 -18.69 21.68
C PHE A 530 -11.34 -17.61 22.45
N ALA A 531 -12.31 -16.95 21.80
CA ALA A 531 -13.15 -15.93 22.40
C ALA A 531 -14.53 -15.93 21.73
N ASP A 532 -15.60 -15.77 22.52
CA ASP A 532 -16.99 -15.62 22.03
C ASP A 532 -17.44 -16.66 20.99
N GLY A 533 -17.02 -17.92 21.17
CA GLY A 533 -17.42 -19.02 20.28
C GLY A 533 -16.61 -19.13 19.00
N TRP A 534 -15.52 -18.38 18.86
CA TRP A 534 -14.62 -18.40 17.72
C TRP A 534 -13.18 -18.66 18.14
N PHE A 535 -12.48 -19.44 17.34
CA PHE A 535 -11.02 -19.39 17.27
C PHE A 535 -10.63 -18.19 16.42
N TYR A 536 -9.74 -17.36 16.95
CA TYR A 536 -9.06 -16.30 16.23
C TYR A 536 -7.60 -16.68 16.07
N GLN A 537 -7.06 -16.44 14.88
CA GLN A 537 -5.67 -16.73 14.56
C GLN A 537 -5.02 -15.50 13.95
N LEU A 538 -4.06 -14.95 14.69
CA LEU A 538 -3.07 -14.05 14.12
C LEU A 538 -2.00 -14.90 13.44
N TYR A 539 -1.50 -14.46 12.30
CA TYR A 539 -0.45 -15.17 11.56
C TYR A 539 0.32 -14.20 10.65
N LEU A 540 1.56 -14.54 10.33
CA LEU A 540 2.37 -13.81 9.37
C LEU A 540 2.04 -14.26 7.95
N GLU A 541 1.84 -13.32 7.05
CA GLU A 541 1.70 -13.60 5.62
C GLU A 541 2.76 -12.84 4.80
N HIS A 542 3.41 -13.54 3.87
CA HIS A 542 4.30 -12.94 2.88
C HIS A 542 3.50 -12.52 1.64
N ARG A 543 3.33 -11.22 1.45
CA ARG A 543 2.57 -10.69 0.31
C ARG A 543 3.45 -10.57 -0.93
N THR A 544 3.47 -11.64 -1.71
CA THR A 544 4.12 -11.65 -3.02
C THR A 544 3.48 -10.61 -3.95
N PRO A 545 4.24 -10.07 -4.92
CA PRO A 545 5.64 -10.40 -5.24
C PRO A 545 6.70 -9.64 -4.42
N ARG A 546 6.29 -8.74 -3.52
CA ARG A 546 7.23 -7.97 -2.69
C ARG A 546 7.75 -8.81 -1.54
N TRP A 547 9.03 -8.63 -1.19
CA TRP A 547 9.59 -9.15 0.06
C TRP A 547 9.10 -8.30 1.25
N PHE A 548 7.84 -8.51 1.63
CA PHE A 548 7.12 -7.72 2.63
C PHE A 548 6.15 -8.60 3.41
N PHE A 549 6.23 -8.56 4.74
CA PHE A 549 5.55 -9.49 5.64
C PHE A 549 4.69 -8.76 6.64
N GLU A 550 3.42 -9.12 6.69
CA GLU A 550 2.40 -8.47 7.51
C GLU A 550 1.68 -9.49 8.39
N THR A 551 1.31 -9.10 9.61
CA THR A 551 0.44 -9.93 10.46
C THR A 551 -1.01 -9.75 10.02
N GLN A 552 -1.68 -10.85 9.73
CA GLN A 552 -3.10 -10.92 9.40
C GLN A 552 -3.90 -11.66 10.49
N ILE A 553 -5.22 -11.56 10.42
CA ILE A 553 -6.16 -12.27 11.28
C ILE A 553 -7.19 -13.08 10.48
N ALA A 554 -7.48 -14.27 10.99
CA ALA A 554 -8.55 -15.15 10.53
C ALA A 554 -9.39 -15.63 11.73
N ARG A 555 -10.63 -16.09 11.47
CA ARG A 555 -11.46 -16.76 12.48
C ARG A 555 -12.08 -18.07 11.98
N SER A 556 -12.32 -18.99 12.89
CA SER A 556 -12.93 -20.30 12.62
C SER A 556 -13.77 -20.79 13.80
N LYS A 557 -14.78 -21.62 13.54
CA LYS A 557 -15.51 -22.36 14.60
C LYS A 557 -14.99 -23.78 14.83
N ASP A 558 -14.32 -24.35 13.84
CA ASP A 558 -14.02 -25.78 13.75
C ASP A 558 -12.54 -26.08 13.44
N LEU A 559 -11.71 -25.04 13.30
CA LEU A 559 -10.29 -25.07 12.89
C LEU A 559 -10.05 -25.55 11.45
N LYS A 560 -11.12 -25.81 10.70
CA LYS A 560 -11.07 -26.32 9.32
C LYS A 560 -11.50 -25.24 8.34
N THR A 561 -12.63 -24.61 8.63
CA THR A 561 -13.19 -23.54 7.82
C THR A 561 -12.75 -22.21 8.39
N TRP A 562 -11.91 -21.48 7.66
CA TRP A 562 -11.36 -20.20 8.09
C TRP A 562 -11.91 -19.05 7.25
N HIS A 563 -12.20 -17.94 7.92
CA HIS A 563 -12.61 -16.68 7.29
C HIS A 563 -11.55 -15.62 7.59
N LEU A 564 -10.96 -15.04 6.54
CA LEU A 564 -10.06 -13.90 6.69
C LEU A 564 -10.86 -12.63 7.03
N SER A 565 -10.25 -11.72 7.79
CA SER A 565 -10.83 -10.39 7.97
C SER A 565 -10.66 -9.56 6.68
N PRO A 566 -11.72 -8.89 6.18
CA PRO A 566 -11.59 -7.94 5.08
C PRO A 566 -10.76 -6.70 5.45
N MET A 567 -10.59 -6.48 6.76
CA MET A 567 -9.88 -5.33 7.32
C MET A 567 -8.38 -5.56 7.49
N ASN A 568 -7.88 -6.76 7.15
CA ASN A 568 -6.45 -7.07 7.19
C ASN A 568 -5.58 -6.04 6.44
N PRO A 569 -4.32 -5.83 6.86
CA PRO A 569 -3.60 -6.51 7.94
C PRO A 569 -3.86 -5.92 9.35
N VAL A 570 -3.51 -6.68 10.39
CA VAL A 570 -3.47 -6.24 11.79
C VAL A 570 -2.21 -5.42 12.10
N LEU A 571 -1.06 -5.89 11.62
CA LEU A 571 0.23 -5.20 11.73
C LEU A 571 0.88 -5.14 10.35
N THR A 572 1.35 -3.95 10.00
CA THR A 572 2.28 -3.71 8.88
C THR A 572 3.51 -3.02 9.46
N PRO A 573 4.71 -3.25 8.92
CA PRO A 573 5.89 -2.45 9.24
C PRO A 573 5.60 -0.95 9.10
N GLU A 574 5.85 -0.19 10.16
CA GLU A 574 5.63 1.25 10.24
C GLU A 574 6.91 1.98 10.71
N GLY A 575 7.29 3.04 10.01
CA GLY A 575 8.43 3.86 10.39
C GLY A 575 9.80 3.27 10.00
N LEU A 576 10.85 4.01 10.33
CA LEU A 576 12.21 3.73 9.84
C LEU A 576 12.90 2.56 10.57
N ASP A 577 12.36 2.10 11.70
CA ASP A 577 12.99 1.13 12.59
C ASP A 577 12.29 -0.25 12.61
N GLU A 578 11.35 -0.51 11.68
CA GLU A 578 10.62 -1.78 11.57
C GLU A 578 11.00 -2.64 10.36
N GLY A 579 11.68 -2.08 9.35
CA GLY A 579 12.10 -2.83 8.17
C GLY A 579 10.92 -3.21 7.25
N ASN A 580 10.83 -4.48 6.88
CA ASN A 580 9.82 -5.03 5.95
C ASN A 580 9.04 -6.22 6.54
N ASN A 581 9.15 -6.43 7.85
CA ASN A 581 8.56 -7.56 8.54
C ASN A 581 7.85 -7.13 9.82
N ALA A 582 6.63 -7.61 10.02
CA ALA A 582 5.88 -7.54 11.28
C ALA A 582 5.35 -8.94 11.61
N SER A 583 6.21 -9.78 12.20
CA SER A 583 6.01 -11.22 12.44
C SER A 583 5.82 -11.58 13.90
N ASP A 584 5.72 -12.89 14.17
CA ASP A 584 5.69 -13.46 15.52
C ASP A 584 4.68 -12.77 16.45
N PRO A 585 3.43 -12.57 16.00
CA PRO A 585 2.43 -11.90 16.81
C PRO A 585 2.13 -12.74 18.05
N GLU A 586 2.07 -12.12 19.21
CA GLU A 586 1.59 -12.76 20.43
C GLU A 586 0.75 -11.79 21.26
N ILE A 587 -0.30 -12.29 21.90
CA ILE A 587 -1.33 -11.43 22.49
C ILE A 587 -1.77 -11.90 23.87
N VAL A 588 -1.92 -10.95 24.79
CA VAL A 588 -2.43 -11.21 26.15
C VAL A 588 -3.34 -10.09 26.61
N GLU A 589 -4.37 -10.47 27.38
CA GLU A 589 -5.14 -9.52 28.17
C GLU A 589 -4.54 -9.39 29.57
N PHE A 590 -4.24 -8.17 30.00
CA PHE A 590 -3.75 -7.89 31.34
C PHE A 590 -4.27 -6.53 31.80
N ALA A 591 -4.79 -6.46 33.03
CA ALA A 591 -5.32 -5.24 33.62
C ALA A 591 -6.29 -4.45 32.71
N TRP A 592 -7.28 -5.16 32.13
CA TRP A 592 -8.31 -4.62 31.21
C TRP A 592 -7.77 -4.00 29.91
N LYS A 593 -6.56 -4.36 29.52
CA LYS A 593 -5.94 -3.97 28.26
C LYS A 593 -5.47 -5.21 27.51
N THR A 594 -5.44 -5.08 26.20
CA THR A 594 -4.90 -6.12 25.32
C THR A 594 -3.55 -5.66 24.80
N TYR A 595 -2.52 -6.45 25.04
CA TYR A 595 -1.16 -6.19 24.59
C TYR A 595 -0.83 -7.12 23.44
N LEU A 596 -0.45 -6.55 22.30
CA LEU A 596 -0.02 -7.25 21.10
C LEU A 596 1.49 -7.04 20.92
N TYR A 597 2.26 -8.10 21.06
CA TYR A 597 3.70 -8.15 20.84
C TYR A 597 3.97 -8.70 19.45
N TYR A 598 5.07 -8.25 18.83
CA TYR A 598 5.46 -8.70 17.50
C TYR A 598 6.95 -8.42 17.26
N ALA A 599 7.54 -9.18 16.35
CA ALA A 599 8.88 -8.98 15.85
C ALA A 599 8.86 -8.06 14.62
N VAL A 600 9.85 -7.18 14.54
CA VAL A 600 10.13 -6.36 13.37
C VAL A 600 11.54 -6.62 12.86
N GLY A 601 11.78 -6.47 11.56
CA GLY A 601 13.07 -6.82 10.96
C GLY A 601 13.06 -6.85 9.44
N ASP A 602 14.02 -7.58 8.88
CA ASP A 602 14.18 -7.77 7.42
C ASP A 602 14.01 -9.23 6.94
N GLN A 603 13.65 -10.14 7.86
CA GLN A 603 13.61 -11.60 7.66
C GLN A 603 14.96 -12.23 7.26
N LEU A 604 16.08 -11.51 7.42
CA LEU A 604 17.39 -11.94 6.92
C LEU A 604 18.52 -11.73 7.93
N THR A 605 18.68 -10.51 8.46
CA THR A 605 19.89 -10.09 9.18
C THR A 605 19.62 -9.53 10.57
N TRP A 606 18.43 -8.99 10.84
CA TRP A 606 18.15 -8.39 12.15
C TRP A 606 16.68 -8.51 12.55
N THR A 607 16.45 -8.44 13.86
CA THR A 607 15.12 -8.45 14.46
C THR A 607 15.09 -7.65 15.77
N ARG A 608 13.92 -7.08 16.09
CA ARG A 608 13.60 -6.39 17.35
C ARG A 608 12.18 -6.72 17.77
N LEU A 609 11.91 -6.69 19.07
CA LEU A 609 10.56 -6.83 19.60
C LEU A 609 9.93 -5.46 19.84
N LYS A 610 8.68 -5.34 19.39
CA LYS A 610 7.81 -4.21 19.66
C LYS A 610 6.49 -4.69 20.25
N ARG A 611 5.74 -3.74 20.80
CA ARG A 611 4.35 -3.95 21.20
C ARG A 611 3.46 -2.79 20.81
N LYS A 612 2.19 -3.11 20.56
CA LYS A 612 1.08 -2.15 20.52
C LYS A 612 0.06 -2.55 21.59
N THR A 613 -0.73 -1.57 22.05
CA THR A 613 -1.76 -1.79 23.08
C THR A 613 -3.13 -1.38 22.55
N TYR A 614 -4.14 -2.19 22.83
CA TYR A 614 -5.55 -1.87 22.64
C TYR A 614 -6.22 -1.64 24.00
N ASP A 615 -6.96 -0.53 24.13
CA ASP A 615 -7.65 -0.18 25.37
C ASP A 615 -9.00 -0.90 25.46
N GLY A 616 -8.95 -2.18 25.83
CA GLY A 616 -10.12 -2.98 26.09
C GLY A 616 -9.82 -4.48 26.19
N PRO A 617 -10.87 -5.28 26.44
CA PRO A 617 -10.79 -6.74 26.42
C PRO A 617 -10.32 -7.29 25.09
N MET A 618 -9.66 -8.43 25.12
CA MET A 618 -9.12 -9.11 23.94
C MET A 618 -10.24 -9.63 23.03
N ALA A 619 -11.38 -10.01 23.60
CA ALA A 619 -12.57 -10.41 22.85
C ALA A 619 -13.08 -9.26 21.95
N ASP A 620 -13.17 -8.04 22.50
CA ASP A 620 -13.58 -6.85 21.76
C ASP A 620 -12.58 -6.49 20.66
N PHE A 621 -11.27 -6.62 20.94
CA PHE A 621 -10.22 -6.45 19.93
C PHE A 621 -10.45 -7.38 18.74
N PHE A 622 -10.69 -8.68 19.00
CA PHE A 622 -10.91 -9.66 17.94
C PHE A 622 -12.21 -9.43 17.17
N ALA A 623 -13.32 -9.17 17.87
CA ALA A 623 -14.62 -8.91 17.24
C ALA A 623 -14.59 -7.68 16.32
N GLY A 624 -13.80 -6.66 16.66
CA GLY A 624 -13.68 -5.43 15.88
C GLY A 624 -13.15 -5.62 14.46
N TRP A 625 -12.43 -6.70 14.16
CA TRP A 625 -11.94 -7.02 12.81
C TRP A 625 -13.00 -7.56 11.85
N TRP A 626 -14.23 -7.76 12.32
CA TRP A 626 -15.39 -8.16 11.53
C TRP A 626 -16.58 -7.21 11.74
N ALA A 627 -16.35 -6.02 12.31
CA ALA A 627 -17.39 -5.03 12.47
C ALA A 627 -17.88 -4.58 11.07
N GLY A 628 -19.10 -4.94 10.70
CA GLY A 628 -19.69 -4.63 9.38
C GLY A 628 -19.66 -5.75 8.34
N SER A 629 -19.15 -6.95 8.67
CA SER A 629 -19.28 -8.16 7.83
C SER A 629 -20.53 -8.98 8.14
#